data_AF-A0A2D9LZZ4-F1
#
_entry.id   AF-A0A2D9LZZ4-F1
#
_cell.length_a   1.000
_cell.length_b   1.000
_cell.length_c   1.000
_cell.angle_alpha   90.00
_cell.angle_beta   90.00
_cell.angle_gamma   90.00
#
_symmetry.space_group_name_H-M   'P 1'
#
loop_
_entity.id
_entity.type
_entity.pdbx_description
1 polymer ?
#
loop_
_entity_poly.entity_id
_entity_poly.type
_entity_poly.pdbx_seq_one_letter_code
_entity_poly.pdbx_strand_id
1 'polypeptide(L)'
;MYAQYGAGFSFATKNKGVRADFRPETFDEFGQRFHKTLSHPARPDTLYQQPHCGVYRKDDGGDHWHDITEGRPSRFAFVFGLHSQDPYTIFVMPEDDAETGEAGRARRYVPDAKIIIY
;
A
#
# COMPACT_ATOMS: atom_id res chain seq x y z
N MET A 1 7.50 3.57 -7.00
CA MET A 1 8.73 4.23 -7.50
C MET A 1 9.91 3.61 -6.77
N TYR A 2 10.87 3.01 -7.48
CA TYR A 2 12.14 2.60 -6.88
C TYR A 2 13.30 3.19 -7.70
N ALA A 3 14.39 3.52 -7.02
CA ALA A 3 15.62 4.01 -7.62
C ALA A 3 16.62 2.85 -7.72
N GLN A 4 17.28 2.70 -8.87
CA GLN A 4 18.40 1.77 -9.04
C GLN A 4 19.70 2.58 -8.95
N TYR A 5 20.64 2.16 -8.09
CA TYR A 5 21.93 2.85 -7.92
C TYR A 5 22.94 2.37 -8.98
N GLY A 6 23.55 3.33 -9.69
CA GLY A 6 24.59 3.15 -10.71
C GLY A 6 25.14 4.52 -11.18
N ALA A 7 26.17 4.54 -12.03
CA ALA A 7 26.94 5.73 -12.48
C ALA A 7 26.14 6.82 -13.25
N GLY A 8 24.82 6.72 -13.25
CA GLY A 8 23.86 7.77 -13.52
C GLY A 8 22.57 7.39 -12.79
N PHE A 9 22.02 8.28 -11.99
CA PHE A 9 20.77 8.00 -11.28
C PHE A 9 19.63 7.87 -12.29
N SER A 10 19.01 6.69 -12.36
CA SER A 10 17.79 6.46 -13.12
C SER A 10 16.66 6.04 -12.19
N PHE A 11 15.45 6.46 -12.53
CA PHE A 11 14.24 6.14 -11.78
C PHE A 11 13.30 5.34 -12.68
N ALA A 12 12.66 4.32 -12.10
CA ALA A 12 11.65 3.52 -12.77
C ALA A 12 10.36 3.45 -11.93
N THR A 13 9.23 3.45 -12.63
CA THR A 13 7.92 3.12 -12.05
C THR A 13 7.91 1.64 -11.69
N LYS A 14 7.27 1.32 -10.56
CA LYS A 14 7.21 -0.05 -10.02
C LYS A 14 5.89 -0.24 -9.27
N ASN A 15 4.81 0.07 -9.99
CA ASN A 15 3.45 0.14 -9.43
C ASN A 15 2.49 -0.83 -10.14
N LYS A 16 3.01 -1.76 -10.96
CA LYS A 16 2.17 -2.74 -11.68
C LYS A 16 1.33 -3.55 -10.69
N GLY A 17 0.03 -3.67 -10.98
CA GLY A 17 -0.94 -4.35 -10.13
C GLY A 17 -1.52 -3.50 -9.00
N VAL A 18 -1.09 -2.24 -8.85
CA VAL A 18 -1.57 -1.34 -7.78
C VAL A 18 -2.71 -0.46 -8.30
N ARG A 19 -3.86 -0.53 -7.64
CA ARG A 19 -5.07 0.19 -8.03
C ARG A 19 -4.96 1.70 -7.76
N ALA A 20 -5.59 2.49 -8.63
CA ALA A 20 -5.90 3.89 -8.44
C ALA A 20 -7.36 4.14 -8.86
N ASP A 21 -8.32 3.70 -8.05
CA ASP A 21 -9.76 3.76 -8.39
C ASP A 21 -10.29 5.20 -8.59
N PHE A 22 -9.52 6.21 -8.19
CA PHE A 22 -9.80 7.64 -8.40
C PHE A 22 -9.27 8.18 -9.74
N ARG A 23 -8.72 7.31 -10.61
CA ARG A 23 -8.20 7.64 -11.95
C ARG A 23 -9.10 7.01 -13.03
N PRO A 24 -9.09 7.55 -14.27
CA PRO A 24 -9.82 6.92 -15.38
C PRO A 24 -9.34 5.49 -15.69
N GLU A 25 -8.01 5.27 -15.64
CA GLU A 25 -7.40 3.95 -15.75
C GLU A 25 -7.01 3.47 -14.34
N THR A 26 -7.52 2.31 -13.93
CA THR A 26 -7.36 1.78 -12.56
C THR A 26 -5.95 1.25 -12.33
N PHE A 27 -5.34 0.64 -13.35
CA PHE A 27 -4.03 -0.01 -13.26
C PHE A 27 -2.99 0.69 -14.14
N ASP A 28 -3.00 2.02 -14.10
CA ASP A 28 -2.05 2.87 -14.83
C ASP A 28 -0.61 2.68 -14.29
N GLU A 29 0.39 3.04 -15.09
CA GLU A 29 1.80 2.87 -14.71
C GLU A 29 2.18 3.77 -13.50
N PHE A 30 1.55 4.94 -13.40
CA PHE A 30 1.75 5.91 -12.34
C PHE A 30 0.46 6.67 -12.00
N GLY A 31 0.48 7.44 -10.90
CA GLY A 31 -0.68 8.21 -10.42
C GLY A 31 -1.38 7.59 -9.21
N GLN A 32 -0.94 6.41 -8.75
CA GLN A 32 -1.32 5.86 -7.45
C GLN A 32 -0.92 6.81 -6.32
N ARG A 33 -1.75 6.90 -5.28
CA ARG A 33 -1.48 7.70 -4.08
C ARG A 33 -0.95 6.77 -2.99
N PHE A 34 0.35 6.82 -2.74
CA PHE A 34 1.03 6.00 -1.74
C PHE A 34 0.96 6.66 -0.35
N HIS A 35 0.69 5.89 0.70
CA HIS A 35 0.81 6.39 2.07
C HIS A 35 2.09 5.87 2.72
N LYS A 36 2.40 4.57 2.58
CA LYS A 36 3.61 3.98 3.17
C LYS A 36 4.04 2.69 2.46
N THR A 37 5.34 2.46 2.44
CA THR A 37 5.97 1.20 2.00
C THR A 37 6.92 0.71 3.09
N LEU A 38 6.95 -0.59 3.36
CA LEU A 38 7.73 -1.23 4.41
C LEU A 38 8.54 -2.39 3.85
N SER A 39 9.75 -2.59 4.36
CA SER A 39 10.62 -3.73 4.09
C SER A 39 11.14 -4.32 5.40
N HIS A 40 11.24 -5.65 5.49
CA HIS A 40 11.83 -6.31 6.65
C HIS A 40 13.31 -6.62 6.39
N PRO A 41 14.25 -6.31 7.31
CA PRO A 41 15.68 -6.59 7.09
C PRO A 41 15.98 -8.09 6.92
N ALA A 42 15.21 -8.98 7.57
CA ALA A 42 15.35 -10.43 7.42
C ALA A 42 14.80 -10.99 6.08
N ARG A 43 14.02 -10.20 5.32
CA ARG A 43 13.40 -10.58 4.03
C ARG A 43 13.33 -9.35 3.11
N PRO A 44 14.48 -8.84 2.61
CA PRO A 44 14.54 -7.57 1.87
C PRO A 44 13.79 -7.60 0.53
N ASP A 45 13.59 -8.78 -0.07
CA ASP A 45 12.84 -8.94 -1.32
C ASP A 45 11.31 -8.87 -1.13
N THR A 46 10.84 -9.05 0.11
CA THR A 46 9.42 -8.92 0.47
C THR A 46 9.12 -7.49 0.89
N LEU A 47 8.21 -6.84 0.15
CA LEU A 47 7.78 -5.49 0.40
C LEU A 47 6.28 -5.46 0.65
N TYR A 48 5.88 -4.58 1.55
CA TYR A 48 4.47 -4.28 1.81
C TYR A 48 4.20 -2.81 1.53
N GLN A 49 3.02 -2.50 1.03
CA GLN A 49 2.60 -1.12 0.88
C GLN A 49 1.12 -0.94 1.20
N GLN A 50 0.84 0.25 1.71
CA GLN A 50 -0.50 0.80 1.85
C GLN A 50 -0.56 2.02 0.91
N PRO A 51 -1.20 1.89 -0.27
CA PRO A 51 -1.70 3.00 -1.06
C PRO A 51 -3.17 3.30 -0.73
N HIS A 52 -3.72 4.33 -1.36
CA HIS A 52 -5.13 4.72 -1.20
C HIS A 52 -6.12 3.56 -1.43
N CYS A 53 -5.80 2.65 -2.36
CA CYS A 53 -6.72 1.62 -2.84
C CYS A 53 -6.24 0.21 -2.46
N GLY A 54 -5.96 -0.05 -1.19
CA GLY A 54 -5.73 -1.40 -0.65
C GLY A 54 -4.49 -1.55 0.20
N VAL A 55 -4.14 -2.80 0.48
CA VAL A 55 -2.91 -3.26 1.10
C VAL A 55 -2.31 -4.28 0.15
N TYR A 56 -1.02 -4.12 -0.17
CA TYR A 56 -0.36 -4.95 -1.17
C TYR A 56 0.91 -5.56 -0.59
N ARG A 57 1.19 -6.78 -1.03
CA ARG A 57 2.44 -7.49 -0.78
C ARG A 57 3.11 -7.80 -2.11
N LYS A 58 4.42 -7.89 -2.06
CA LYS A 58 5.25 -8.35 -3.16
C LYS A 58 6.39 -9.19 -2.58
N ASP A 59 6.85 -10.18 -3.34
CA ASP A 59 7.95 -11.08 -2.96
C ASP A 59 9.09 -11.16 -4.02
N ASP A 60 9.00 -10.41 -5.12
CA ASP A 60 9.84 -10.60 -6.33
C ASP A 60 10.84 -9.47 -6.62
N GLY A 61 11.26 -8.69 -5.63
CA GLY A 61 12.34 -7.69 -5.81
C GLY A 61 11.97 -6.41 -6.57
N GLY A 62 11.00 -6.38 -7.50
CA GLY A 62 10.48 -5.08 -8.01
C GLY A 62 9.06 -5.04 -8.57
N ASP A 63 8.52 -6.15 -9.05
CA ASP A 63 7.91 -6.12 -10.36
C ASP A 63 6.38 -6.28 -10.34
N HIS A 64 5.84 -7.02 -9.36
CA HIS A 64 4.40 -7.23 -9.26
C HIS A 64 3.90 -7.09 -7.82
N TRP A 65 2.85 -6.29 -7.65
CA TRP A 65 2.13 -6.16 -6.40
C TRP A 65 0.89 -7.05 -6.39
N HIS A 66 0.73 -7.81 -5.32
CA HIS A 66 -0.44 -8.63 -5.03
C HIS A 66 -1.34 -7.91 -4.02
N ASP A 67 -2.61 -7.74 -4.36
CA ASP A 67 -3.61 -7.22 -3.46
C ASP A 67 -3.92 -8.26 -2.37
N ILE A 68 -3.68 -7.90 -1.10
CA ILE A 68 -3.96 -8.76 0.05
C ILE A 68 -5.13 -8.23 0.89
N THR A 69 -5.91 -7.26 0.38
CA THR A 69 -6.99 -6.57 1.10
C THR A 69 -8.28 -7.37 1.22
N GLU A 70 -8.30 -8.62 0.77
CA GLU A 70 -9.53 -9.44 0.78
C GLU A 70 -10.10 -9.61 2.20
N GLY A 71 -11.43 -9.52 2.32
CA GLY A 71 -12.14 -9.70 3.59
C GLY A 71 -11.97 -8.56 4.60
N ARG A 72 -11.45 -7.40 4.18
CA ARG A 72 -11.22 -6.23 5.05
C ARG A 72 -12.34 -5.20 4.91
N PRO A 73 -12.71 -4.49 5.99
CA PRO A 73 -13.84 -3.55 5.99
C PRO A 73 -13.59 -2.35 5.07
N SER A 74 -12.33 -1.96 4.86
CA SER A 74 -11.95 -0.88 3.97
C SER A 74 -10.61 -1.17 3.28
N ARG A 75 -10.42 -0.56 2.11
CA ARG A 75 -9.15 -0.55 1.35
C ARG A 75 -8.24 0.62 1.73
N PHE A 76 -8.72 1.58 2.52
CA PHE A 76 -8.02 2.80 2.88
C PHE A 76 -7.50 2.74 4.32
N ALA A 77 -6.28 3.24 4.57
CA ALA A 77 -5.65 3.31 5.89
C ALA A 77 -4.43 4.25 5.88
N PHE A 78 -4.11 4.96 6.97
CA PHE A 78 -2.79 5.59 7.12
C PHE A 78 -1.87 4.84 8.08
N VAL A 79 -2.43 4.18 9.09
CA VAL A 79 -1.62 3.41 10.05
C VAL A 79 -1.20 2.11 9.40
N PHE A 80 0.11 1.98 9.23
CA PHE A 80 0.74 0.81 8.62
C PHE A 80 2.08 0.49 9.29
N GLY A 81 2.18 -0.72 9.83
CA GLY A 81 3.34 -1.21 10.59
C GLY A 81 3.72 -2.63 10.20
N LEU A 82 4.98 -2.99 10.46
CA LEU A 82 5.55 -4.30 10.19
C LEU A 82 6.16 -4.81 11.49
N HIS A 83 5.90 -6.08 11.84
CA HIS A 83 6.46 -6.69 13.03
C HIS A 83 7.98 -6.79 12.91
N SER A 84 8.71 -6.40 13.97
CA SER A 84 10.17 -6.24 13.89
C SER A 84 10.96 -7.55 13.86
N GLN A 85 10.32 -8.67 14.25
CA GLN A 85 10.94 -10.00 14.29
C GLN A 85 10.27 -11.00 13.35
N ASP A 86 9.14 -10.62 12.74
CA ASP A 86 8.38 -11.50 11.86
C ASP A 86 8.05 -10.75 10.56
N PRO A 87 8.71 -11.10 9.44
CA PRO A 87 8.51 -10.43 8.17
C PRO A 87 7.11 -10.67 7.57
N TYR A 88 6.30 -11.57 8.12
CA TYR A 88 4.97 -11.89 7.60
C TYR A 88 3.82 -11.21 8.31
N THR A 89 4.10 -10.60 9.46
CA THR A 89 3.06 -9.93 10.25
C THR A 89 3.08 -8.42 9.99
N ILE A 90 2.00 -7.90 9.41
CA ILE A 90 1.76 -6.45 9.28
C ILE A 90 0.53 -6.01 10.06
N PHE A 91 0.56 -4.77 10.53
CA PHE A 91 -0.52 -4.12 11.25
C PHE A 91 -1.10 -3.00 10.37
N VAL A 92 -2.41 -3.03 10.15
CA VAL A 92 -3.16 -2.00 9.43
C VAL A 92 -4.31 -1.53 10.29
N MET A 93 -4.54 -0.22 10.38
CA MET A 93 -5.79 0.31 10.92
C MET A 93 -6.61 0.84 9.75
N PRO A 94 -7.62 0.09 9.26
CA PRO A 94 -8.47 0.56 8.19
C PRO A 94 -9.19 1.84 8.60
N GLU A 95 -9.44 2.70 7.63
CA GLU A 95 -10.24 3.90 7.75
C GLU A 95 -11.32 3.83 6.67
N ASP A 96 -12.56 4.16 7.01
CA ASP A 96 -13.64 4.16 6.04
C ASP A 96 -13.50 5.28 5.03
N ASP A 97 -14.11 5.04 3.87
CA ASP A 97 -14.09 5.99 2.78
C ASP A 97 -14.90 7.25 3.14
N ALA A 98 -14.51 8.34 2.51
CA ALA A 98 -15.09 9.66 2.67
C ALA A 98 -16.64 9.65 2.60
N GLU A 99 -17.34 9.92 3.73
CA GLU A 99 -18.81 10.07 3.75
C GLU A 99 -19.34 11.14 2.78
N THR A 100 -18.48 12.01 2.24
CA THR A 100 -18.87 13.17 1.42
C THR A 100 -18.22 13.22 0.03
N GLY A 101 -17.66 12.12 -0.48
CA GLY A 101 -17.24 11.99 -1.89
C GLY A 101 -16.05 12.86 -2.34
N GLU A 102 -15.54 13.78 -1.52
CA GLU A 102 -14.32 14.53 -1.81
C GLU A 102 -13.09 13.87 -1.17
N ALA A 103 -12.26 13.24 -2.02
CA ALA A 103 -11.02 12.60 -1.60
C ALA A 103 -10.07 13.61 -0.92
N GLY A 104 -9.86 13.43 0.38
CA GLY A 104 -8.94 14.26 1.18
C GLY A 104 -9.59 15.40 1.98
N ARG A 105 -10.92 15.58 1.90
CA ARG A 105 -11.66 16.58 2.71
C ARG A 105 -12.80 16.02 3.54
N ALA A 106 -13.16 14.76 3.35
CA ALA A 106 -14.19 14.11 4.13
C ALA A 106 -13.70 13.63 5.50
N ARG A 107 -14.65 13.47 6.43
CA ARG A 107 -14.40 12.77 7.69
C ARG A 107 -14.08 11.31 7.39
N ARG A 108 -12.91 10.88 7.84
CA ARG A 108 -12.56 9.46 7.91
C ARG A 108 -12.61 9.02 9.37
N TYR A 109 -13.10 7.82 9.58
CA TYR A 109 -13.13 7.17 10.88
C TYR A 109 -12.59 5.76 10.75
N VAL A 110 -12.13 5.19 11.87
CA VAL A 110 -11.67 3.81 11.92
C VAL A 110 -12.89 2.92 12.20
N PRO A 111 -13.37 2.11 11.25
CA PRO A 111 -14.44 1.16 11.51
C PRO A 111 -14.04 0.24 12.66
N ASP A 112 -14.94 0.09 13.64
CA ASP A 112 -14.80 -0.73 14.84
C ASP A 112 -13.59 -0.43 15.75
N ALA A 113 -12.79 0.61 15.47
CA ALA A 113 -11.56 0.95 16.19
C ALA A 113 -10.56 -0.22 16.33
N LYS A 114 -10.48 -1.12 15.33
CA LYS A 114 -9.63 -2.33 15.37
C LYS A 114 -8.40 -2.21 14.48
N ILE A 115 -7.28 -2.74 14.98
CA ILE A 115 -6.11 -3.06 14.16
C ILE A 115 -6.33 -4.43 13.52
N ILE A 116 -6.06 -4.51 12.23
CA ILE A 116 -6.06 -5.75 11.46
C ILE A 116 -4.63 -6.26 11.34
N ILE A 117 -4.48 -7.56 11.55
CA ILE A 117 -3.24 -8.30 11.36
C ILE A 117 -3.40 -9.14 10.09
N TYR A 118 -2.38 -9.10 9.24
CA TYR A 118 -2.24 -9.97 8.07
C TYR A 118 -1.12 -10.97 8.35
#